data_AF-A0A956Z3C4-F1
#
_entry.id   AF-A0A956Z3C4-F1
#
_cell.length_a   1.000
_cell.length_b   1.000
_cell.length_c   1.000
_cell.angle_alpha   90.00
_cell.angle_beta   90.00
_cell.angle_gamma   90.00
#
_symmetry.space_group_name_H-M   'P 1'
#
loop_
_entity.id
_entity.type
_entity.pdbx_description
1 polymer ?
#
loop_
_entity_poly.entity_id
_entity_poly.type
_entity_poly.pdbx_seq_one_letter_code
_entity_poly.pdbx_strand_id
1 'polypeptide(L)'
;MSDSVTVARAASTTVRLPWRRARWGIWLVNSLTLALAVLWAVPIIWTIVVSFRPPADSLGQGDVWFSDRGVSLESYQRAVDLAPFFPHIEDGGLSRSYYGNTLEYVLMTLAVQIVTVTLAAFAFVQYQFPGKRLLFYLILTQLMIPTAILLVPNFMTISQLGLYDT
;
A
#
# COMPACT_ATOMS: atom_id res chain seq x y z
N MET A 1 -44.20 -1.60 59.04
CA MET A 1 -43.38 -2.81 59.27
C MET A 1 -43.25 -3.52 57.92
N SER A 2 -42.84 -2.87 56.81
CA SER A 2 -41.53 -2.25 56.50
C SER A 2 -40.36 -3.19 56.70
N ASP A 3 -39.76 -3.64 55.58
CA ASP A 3 -38.32 -3.75 55.30
C ASP A 3 -38.02 -5.01 54.46
N SER A 4 -38.06 -4.96 53.11
CA SER A 4 -37.00 -4.44 52.22
C SER A 4 -35.61 -5.10 52.37
N VAL A 5 -35.55 -6.44 52.38
CA VAL A 5 -34.27 -7.17 52.22
C VAL A 5 -33.86 -7.23 50.73
N THR A 6 -33.42 -6.07 50.25
CA THR A 6 -32.15 -5.88 49.55
C THR A 6 -31.45 -7.14 49.00
N VAL A 7 -31.73 -7.47 47.73
CA VAL A 7 -30.84 -8.30 46.91
C VAL A 7 -29.55 -7.51 46.68
N ALA A 8 -28.46 -8.09 47.15
CA ALA A 8 -27.11 -7.54 47.09
C ALA A 8 -26.73 -7.11 45.68
N ARG A 9 -26.38 -5.83 45.52
CA ARG A 9 -25.71 -5.29 44.34
C ARG A 9 -24.41 -6.06 44.13
N ALA A 10 -24.30 -6.78 43.02
CA ALA A 10 -23.02 -7.24 42.50
C ALA A 10 -22.13 -6.00 42.29
N ALA A 11 -21.12 -5.85 43.14
CA ALA A 11 -20.12 -4.81 43.02
C ALA A 11 -19.40 -5.01 41.68
N SER A 12 -19.56 -4.03 40.79
CA SER A 12 -18.75 -3.93 39.58
C SER A 12 -17.32 -3.65 40.00
N THR A 13 -16.50 -4.69 40.09
CA THR A 13 -15.06 -4.58 40.30
C THR A 13 -14.43 -4.02 39.03
N THR A 14 -14.60 -2.71 38.83
CA THR A 14 -13.87 -1.97 37.80
C THR A 14 -12.41 -1.97 38.23
N VAL A 15 -11.59 -2.79 37.57
CA VAL A 15 -10.13 -2.75 37.68
C VAL A 15 -9.68 -1.40 37.11
N ARG A 16 -9.66 -0.37 37.96
CA ARG A 16 -9.13 0.95 37.60
C ARG A 16 -7.62 0.88 37.67
N LEU A 17 -6.97 0.63 36.53
CA LEU A 17 -5.53 0.76 36.40
C LEU A 17 -5.10 2.18 36.81
N PRO A 18 -4.15 2.36 37.75
CA PRO A 18 -3.75 3.68 38.24
C PRO A 18 -2.92 4.45 37.21
N TRP A 19 -3.60 5.34 36.48
CA TRP A 19 -3.10 6.19 35.37
C TRP A 19 -1.86 7.06 35.66
N ARG A 20 -1.44 7.25 36.93
CA ARG A 20 -0.46 8.29 37.29
C ARG A 20 1.01 7.87 37.30
N ARG A 21 1.36 6.57 37.32
CA ARG A 21 2.78 6.11 37.29
C ARG A 21 3.31 5.79 35.88
N ALA A 22 2.45 5.85 34.86
CA ALA A 22 2.81 5.54 33.48
C ALA A 22 3.34 6.74 32.67
N ARG A 23 3.45 7.96 33.24
CA ARG A 23 3.80 9.16 32.47
C ARG A 23 5.20 9.05 31.84
N TRP A 24 6.22 8.67 32.60
CA TRP A 24 7.60 8.54 32.09
C TRP A 24 7.76 7.38 31.10
N GLY A 25 7.06 6.27 31.32
CA GLY A 25 7.02 5.15 30.36
C GLY A 25 6.37 5.54 29.04
N ILE A 26 5.28 6.33 29.08
CA ILE A 26 4.62 6.85 27.88
C ILE A 26 5.53 7.83 27.13
N TRP A 27 6.21 8.74 27.81
CA TRP A 27 7.17 9.65 27.16
C TRP A 27 8.32 8.90 26.49
N LEU A 28 8.88 7.88 27.17
CA LEU A 28 9.96 7.06 26.61
C LEU A 28 9.50 6.27 25.40
N VAL A 29 8.33 5.62 25.47
CA VAL A 29 7.74 4.88 24.34
C VAL A 29 7.44 5.82 23.18
N ASN A 30 6.90 7.01 23.45
CA ASN A 30 6.60 8.00 22.41
C ASN A 30 7.87 8.54 21.76
N SER A 31 8.91 8.86 22.53
CA SER A 31 10.21 9.31 22.00
C SER A 31 10.88 8.22 21.17
N LEU A 32 10.84 6.96 21.62
CA LEU A 32 11.37 5.83 20.86
C LEU A 32 10.59 5.61 19.55
N THR A 33 9.27 5.68 19.61
CA THR A 33 8.40 5.56 18.43
C THR A 33 8.66 6.68 17.43
N LEU A 34 8.81 7.93 17.92
CA LEU A 34 9.13 9.08 17.08
C LEU A 34 10.51 8.93 16.44
N ALA A 35 11.52 8.49 17.19
CA ALA A 35 12.85 8.25 16.66
C ALA A 35 12.83 7.18 15.56
N LEU A 36 12.10 6.09 15.77
CA LEU A 36 11.94 5.04 14.77
C LEU A 36 11.18 5.55 13.53
N ALA A 37 10.13 6.36 13.72
CA ALA A 37 9.38 6.96 12.62
C ALA A 37 10.26 7.89 11.78
N VAL A 38 11.10 8.72 12.42
CA VAL A 38 12.05 9.59 11.72
C VAL A 38 13.09 8.76 10.96
N LEU A 39 13.65 7.73 11.59
CA LEU A 39 14.59 6.80 10.94
C LEU A 39 13.98 6.16 9.69
N TRP A 40 12.71 5.74 9.76
CA TRP A 40 11.96 5.18 8.63
C TRP A 40 11.63 6.22 7.55
N ALA A 41 11.47 7.48 7.91
CA ALA A 41 11.20 8.56 6.97
C ALA A 41 12.45 9.03 6.21
N VAL A 42 13.66 8.77 6.72
CA VAL A 42 14.94 9.14 6.08
C VAL A 42 14.98 8.83 4.57
N PRO A 43 14.72 7.59 4.09
CA PRO A 43 14.75 7.30 2.65
C PRO A 43 13.69 8.08 1.86
N ILE A 44 12.51 8.32 2.44
CA ILE A 44 11.45 9.10 1.77
C ILE A 44 11.89 10.57 1.66
N ILE A 45 12.40 11.15 2.73
CA ILE A 45 12.94 12.51 2.72
C ILE A 45 14.05 12.62 1.69
N TRP A 46 14.94 11.62 1.63
CA TRP A 46 16.00 11.56 0.63
C TRP A 46 15.46 11.54 -0.81
N THR A 47 14.41 10.74 -1.10
CA THR A 47 13.80 10.73 -2.45
C THR A 47 13.19 12.08 -2.84
N ILE A 48 12.60 12.81 -1.89
CA ILE A 48 12.07 14.16 -2.13
C ILE A 48 13.22 15.12 -2.43
N VAL A 49 14.31 15.05 -1.68
CA VAL A 49 15.49 15.89 -1.92
C VAL A 49 16.12 15.58 -3.28
N VAL A 50 16.19 14.31 -3.67
CA VAL A 50 16.69 13.86 -4.97
C VAL A 50 15.80 14.32 -6.12
N SER A 51 14.48 14.37 -5.96
CA SER A 51 13.57 14.77 -7.05
C SER A 51 13.75 16.24 -7.49
N PHE A 52 14.32 17.08 -6.63
CA PHE A 52 14.68 18.47 -6.95
C PHE A 52 16.12 18.65 -7.44
N ARG A 53 16.90 17.58 -7.61
CA ARG A 53 18.27 17.70 -8.13
C ARG A 53 18.24 17.90 -9.65
N PRO A 54 19.12 18.75 -10.21
CA PRO A 54 19.27 18.90 -11.65
C PRO A 54 19.66 17.56 -12.32
N PRO A 55 19.22 17.28 -13.57
CA PRO A 55 19.52 16.02 -14.26
C PRO A 55 21.02 15.78 -14.51
N ALA A 56 21.83 16.83 -14.44
CA ALA A 56 23.27 16.79 -14.67
C ALA A 56 24.08 16.33 -13.43
N ASP A 57 23.45 16.20 -12.26
CA ASP A 57 24.08 15.67 -11.05
C ASP A 57 23.87 14.15 -10.96
N SER A 58 24.97 13.42 -10.92
CA SER A 58 24.94 11.95 -10.88
C SER A 58 24.51 11.45 -9.49
N LEU A 59 23.55 10.53 -9.47
CA LEU A 59 23.14 9.83 -8.25
C LEU A 59 24.31 8.96 -7.76
N GLY A 60 25.05 9.43 -6.75
CA GLY A 60 26.16 8.70 -6.13
C GLY A 60 27.54 9.36 -6.22
N GLN A 61 27.66 10.53 -6.86
CA GLN A 61 28.87 11.36 -6.79
C GLN A 61 28.52 12.72 -6.17
N GLY A 62 29.25 13.13 -5.13
CA GLY A 62 28.99 14.37 -4.38
C GLY A 62 28.24 14.16 -3.06
N ASP A 63 27.64 15.22 -2.53
CA ASP A 63 26.87 15.16 -1.27
C ASP A 63 25.53 14.40 -1.47
N VAL A 64 25.29 13.44 -0.57
CA VAL A 64 24.09 12.59 -0.54
C VAL A 64 22.85 13.37 -0.13
N TRP A 65 22.98 14.48 0.59
CA TRP A 65 21.86 15.31 1.02
C TRP A 65 21.73 16.56 0.16
N PHE A 66 22.78 17.34 0.00
CA PHE A 66 22.69 18.61 -0.72
C PHE A 66 23.23 18.49 -2.16
N SER A 67 22.61 19.21 -3.09
CA SER A 67 23.09 19.34 -4.46
C SER A 67 24.06 20.51 -4.53
N ASP A 68 25.24 20.30 -5.11
CA ASP A 68 26.25 21.34 -5.32
C ASP A 68 25.73 22.46 -6.25
N ARG A 69 24.72 22.15 -7.07
CA ARG A 69 24.11 23.05 -8.06
C ARG A 69 22.77 23.66 -7.61
N GLY A 70 22.31 23.37 -6.40
CA GLY A 70 21.06 23.87 -5.85
C GLY A 70 19.81 23.08 -6.24
N VAL A 71 18.64 23.68 -5.99
CA VAL A 71 17.30 23.10 -6.23
C VAL A 71 16.82 23.49 -7.64
N SER A 72 16.40 22.50 -8.44
CA SER A 72 15.87 22.71 -9.80
C SER A 72 14.56 21.95 -10.05
N LEU A 73 13.72 22.51 -10.92
CA LEU A 73 12.48 21.89 -11.41
C LEU A 73 12.63 21.27 -12.81
N GLU A 74 13.82 21.37 -13.41
CA GLU A 74 14.12 20.86 -14.76
C GLU A 74 13.86 19.35 -14.89
N SER A 75 14.14 18.58 -13.83
CA SER A 75 13.90 17.14 -13.78
C SER A 75 12.41 16.79 -13.95
N TYR A 76 11.50 17.63 -13.46
CA TYR A 76 10.06 17.44 -13.65
C TYR A 76 9.62 17.79 -15.08
N GLN A 77 10.14 18.89 -15.64
CA GLN A 77 9.84 19.28 -17.02
C GLN A 77 10.30 18.21 -18.01
N ARG A 78 11.55 17.76 -17.86
CA ARG A 78 12.11 16.68 -18.66
C ARG A 78 11.32 15.38 -18.54
N ALA A 79 10.80 15.06 -17.35
CA ALA A 79 9.96 13.87 -17.17
C ALA A 79 8.66 13.97 -17.98
N VAL A 80 7.99 15.13 -17.97
CA VAL A 80 6.76 15.36 -18.75
C VAL A 80 7.03 15.34 -20.25
N ASP A 81 8.18 15.83 -20.71
CA ASP A 81 8.55 15.82 -22.13
C ASP A 81 8.89 14.40 -22.64
N LEU A 82 9.50 13.56 -21.80
CA LEU A 82 9.92 12.21 -22.18
C LEU A 82 8.77 11.19 -22.21
N ALA A 83 7.68 11.43 -21.48
CA ALA A 83 6.58 10.49 -21.38
C ALA A 83 5.23 11.19 -21.27
N PRO A 84 4.20 10.75 -22.02
CA PRO A 84 2.84 11.26 -21.93
C PRO A 84 2.13 10.87 -20.62
N PHE A 85 2.61 11.43 -19.51
CA PHE A 85 1.99 11.24 -18.19
C PHE A 85 0.60 11.87 -18.16
N PHE A 86 0.44 13.07 -18.72
CA PHE A 86 -0.81 13.80 -18.70
C PHE A 86 -1.55 13.71 -20.04
N PRO A 87 -2.89 13.79 -20.03
CA PRO A 87 -3.66 13.91 -21.24
C PRO A 87 -3.22 15.19 -21.97
N HIS A 88 -2.85 15.04 -23.23
CA HIS A 88 -2.50 16.13 -24.13
C HIS A 88 -3.40 16.01 -25.36
N ILE A 89 -3.72 17.14 -25.98
CA ILE A 89 -4.56 17.15 -27.18
C ILE A 89 -3.62 16.95 -28.37
N GLU A 90 -3.78 15.84 -29.07
CA GLU A 90 -3.03 15.49 -30.28
C GLU A 90 -4.07 15.14 -31.36
N ASP A 91 -3.93 15.69 -32.57
CA ASP A 91 -4.82 15.46 -33.72
C ASP A 91 -6.34 15.64 -33.43
N GLY A 92 -6.70 16.62 -32.60
CA GLY A 92 -8.10 16.93 -32.26
C GLY A 92 -8.77 15.94 -31.30
N GLY A 93 -8.01 14.97 -30.76
CA GLY A 93 -8.45 14.01 -29.75
C GLY A 93 -7.66 14.13 -28.44
N LEU A 94 -8.20 13.56 -27.37
CA LEU A 94 -7.49 13.45 -26.10
C LEU A 94 -6.56 12.23 -26.14
N SER A 95 -5.24 12.45 -26.09
CA SER A 95 -4.25 11.37 -26.10
C SER A 95 -4.33 10.51 -24.82
N ARG A 96 -4.03 9.21 -24.96
CA ARG A 96 -4.14 8.23 -23.86
C ARG A 96 -3.00 8.43 -22.86
N SER A 97 -3.32 9.01 -21.72
CA SER A 97 -2.38 9.21 -20.61
C SER A 97 -2.02 7.90 -19.92
N TYR A 98 -0.75 7.75 -19.53
CA TYR A 98 -0.31 6.63 -18.68
C TYR A 98 -1.06 6.54 -17.35
N TYR A 99 -1.38 7.68 -16.72
CA TYR A 99 -2.19 7.68 -15.51
C TYR A 99 -3.61 7.20 -15.78
N GLY A 100 -4.22 7.62 -16.89
CA GLY A 100 -5.55 7.17 -17.28
C GLY A 100 -5.60 5.66 -17.51
N ASN A 101 -4.62 5.13 -18.25
CA ASN A 101 -4.48 3.71 -18.52
C ASN A 101 -4.27 2.89 -17.22
N THR A 102 -3.37 3.34 -16.34
CA THR A 102 -3.13 2.67 -15.05
C THR A 102 -4.38 2.70 -14.17
N LEU A 103 -5.07 3.83 -14.10
CA LEU A 103 -6.30 3.99 -13.31
C LEU A 103 -7.40 3.05 -13.84
N GLU A 104 -7.59 2.99 -15.16
CA GLU A 104 -8.53 2.08 -15.81
C GLU A 104 -8.22 0.61 -15.44
N TYR A 105 -6.97 0.17 -15.59
CA TYR A 105 -6.57 -1.19 -15.24
C TYR A 105 -6.77 -1.52 -13.75
N VAL A 106 -6.40 -0.61 -12.85
CA VAL A 106 -6.55 -0.81 -11.41
C VAL A 106 -8.03 -0.90 -11.04
N LEU A 107 -8.88 -0.01 -11.57
CA LEU A 107 -10.31 -0.01 -11.28
C LEU A 107 -11.00 -1.26 -11.80
N MET A 108 -10.71 -1.68 -13.04
CA MET A 108 -11.27 -2.91 -13.61
C MET A 108 -10.86 -4.14 -12.80
N THR A 109 -9.57 -4.24 -12.46
CA THR A 109 -9.04 -5.36 -11.66
C THR A 109 -9.69 -5.40 -10.27
N LEU A 110 -9.77 -4.24 -9.61
CA LEU A 110 -10.38 -4.12 -8.29
C LEU A 110 -11.87 -4.48 -8.30
N ALA A 111 -12.62 -4.03 -9.31
CA ALA A 111 -14.04 -4.33 -9.44
C ALA A 111 -14.29 -5.85 -9.51
N VAL A 112 -13.53 -6.55 -10.36
CA VAL A 112 -13.62 -8.01 -10.48
C VAL A 112 -13.18 -8.71 -9.19
N GLN A 113 -12.11 -8.22 -8.55
CA GLN A 113 -11.60 -8.79 -7.30
C GLN A 113 -12.60 -8.66 -6.15
N ILE A 114 -13.25 -7.50 -5.98
CA ILE A 114 -14.23 -7.30 -4.91
C ILE A 114 -15.36 -8.31 -5.04
N VAL A 115 -15.90 -8.50 -6.26
CA VAL A 115 -16.97 -9.46 -6.50
C VAL A 115 -16.48 -10.88 -6.19
N THR A 116 -15.38 -11.31 -6.81
CA THR A 116 -14.88 -12.69 -6.67
C THR A 116 -14.44 -13.03 -5.24
N VAL A 117 -13.67 -12.16 -4.58
CA VAL A 117 -13.17 -12.39 -3.22
C VAL A 117 -14.30 -12.38 -2.20
N THR A 118 -15.27 -11.47 -2.34
CA THR A 118 -16.40 -11.40 -1.39
C THR A 118 -17.28 -12.65 -1.51
N LEU A 119 -17.59 -13.10 -2.73
CA LEU A 119 -18.35 -14.33 -2.94
C LEU A 119 -17.59 -15.56 -2.43
N ALA A 120 -16.28 -15.65 -2.70
CA ALA A 120 -15.45 -16.74 -2.21
C ALA A 120 -15.39 -16.75 -0.67
N ALA A 121 -15.16 -15.60 -0.04
CA ALA A 121 -15.14 -15.48 1.42
C ALA A 121 -16.50 -15.87 2.03
N PHE A 122 -17.61 -15.43 1.44
CA PHE A 122 -18.95 -15.80 1.87
C PHE A 122 -19.16 -17.32 1.79
N ALA A 123 -18.77 -17.95 0.68
CA ALA A 123 -18.85 -19.40 0.50
C ALA A 123 -18.02 -20.16 1.56
N PHE A 124 -16.80 -19.70 1.83
CA PHE A 124 -15.92 -20.31 2.83
C PHE A 124 -16.40 -20.13 4.27
N VAL A 125 -17.05 -19.01 4.61
CA VAL A 125 -17.51 -18.77 5.99
C VAL A 125 -18.85 -19.44 6.25
N GLN A 126 -19.82 -19.26 5.35
CA GLN A 126 -21.21 -19.65 5.60
C GLN A 126 -21.51 -21.12 5.26
N TYR A 127 -20.80 -21.72 4.29
CA TYR A 127 -21.06 -23.10 3.87
C TYR A 127 -19.99 -24.07 4.40
N GLN A 128 -20.43 -25.28 4.76
CA GLN A 128 -19.59 -26.41 5.11
C GLN A 128 -19.68 -27.44 3.97
N PHE A 129 -18.78 -27.32 3.00
CA PHE A 129 -18.74 -28.21 1.83
C PHE A 129 -17.53 -29.17 1.91
N PRO A 130 -17.64 -30.40 1.37
CA PRO A 130 -16.53 -31.34 1.33
C PRO A 130 -15.39 -30.78 0.46
N GLY A 131 -14.16 -30.79 0.98
CA GLY A 131 -12.97 -30.25 0.28
C GLY A 131 -12.57 -28.82 0.66
N LYS A 132 -13.30 -28.14 1.55
CA LYS A 132 -12.98 -26.79 2.04
C LYS A 132 -11.55 -26.62 2.55
N ARG A 133 -11.02 -27.60 3.29
CA ARG A 133 -9.63 -27.58 3.78
C ARG A 133 -8.62 -27.66 2.64
N LEU A 134 -8.89 -28.46 1.61
CA LEU A 134 -8.01 -28.59 0.46
C LEU A 134 -7.94 -27.28 -0.33
N LEU A 135 -9.09 -26.67 -0.64
CA LEU A 135 -9.14 -25.38 -1.33
C LEU A 135 -8.44 -24.28 -0.51
N PHE A 136 -8.60 -24.28 0.81
CA PHE A 136 -7.89 -23.35 1.67
C PHE A 136 -6.37 -23.50 1.56
N TYR A 137 -5.84 -24.74 1.60
CA TYR A 137 -4.41 -24.97 1.42
C TYR A 137 -3.91 -24.62 0.02
N LEU A 138 -4.71 -24.83 -1.03
CA LEU A 138 -4.36 -24.40 -2.39
C LEU A 138 -4.24 -22.87 -2.49
N ILE A 139 -5.15 -22.13 -1.87
CA ILE A 139 -5.08 -20.66 -1.81
C ILE A 139 -3.82 -20.22 -1.05
N LEU A 140 -3.53 -20.82 0.11
CA LEU A 140 -2.31 -20.51 0.85
C LEU A 140 -1.05 -20.82 0.04
N THR A 141 -1.02 -21.95 -0.67
CA THR A 141 0.11 -22.33 -1.53
C THR A 141 0.32 -21.30 -2.63
N GLN A 142 -0.76 -20.84 -3.27
CA GLN A 142 -0.70 -19.79 -4.28
C GLN A 142 -0.12 -18.48 -3.72
N LEU A 143 -0.44 -18.09 -2.48
CA LEU A 143 0.10 -16.89 -1.84
C LEU A 143 1.60 -17.00 -1.51
N MET A 144 2.14 -18.22 -1.41
CA MET A 144 3.57 -18.44 -1.20
C MET A 144 4.39 -18.37 -2.49
N ILE A 145 3.75 -18.46 -3.66
CA ILE A 145 4.44 -18.37 -4.95
C ILE A 145 4.81 -16.90 -5.20
N PRO A 146 6.11 -16.58 -5.35
CA PRO A 146 6.53 -15.22 -5.62
C PRO A 146 6.12 -14.80 -7.03
N THR A 147 5.53 -13.62 -7.15
CA THR A 147 4.99 -13.08 -8.41
C THR A 147 6.05 -12.96 -9.50
N ALA A 148 7.33 -12.78 -9.15
CA ALA A 148 8.43 -12.69 -10.10
C ALA A 148 8.60 -13.95 -10.97
N ILE A 149 8.36 -15.15 -10.41
CA ILE A 149 8.48 -16.41 -11.16
C ILE A 149 7.33 -16.57 -12.16
N LEU A 150 6.17 -15.94 -11.88
CA LEU A 150 4.99 -16.00 -12.74
C LEU A 150 5.07 -15.05 -13.94
N LEU A 151 6.05 -14.14 -13.99
CA LEU A 151 6.13 -13.12 -15.02
C LEU A 151 6.35 -13.71 -16.43
N VAL A 152 7.34 -14.59 -16.58
CA VAL A 152 7.64 -15.27 -17.86
C VAL A 152 6.47 -16.14 -18.35
N PRO A 153 5.89 -17.05 -17.53
CA PRO A 153 4.79 -17.87 -18.01
C PRO A 153 3.53 -17.06 -18.31
N ASN A 154 3.22 -16.01 -17.55
CA ASN A 154 2.11 -15.12 -17.87
C ASN A 154 2.34 -14.40 -19.21
N PHE A 155 3.56 -13.91 -19.46
CA PHE A 155 3.92 -13.30 -20.74
C PHE A 155 3.76 -14.29 -21.90
N MET A 156 4.27 -15.52 -21.77
CA MET A 156 4.11 -16.56 -22.78
C MET A 156 2.63 -16.87 -23.03
N THR A 157 1.80 -16.89 -21.98
CA THR A 157 0.35 -17.12 -22.11
C THR A 157 -0.30 -16.01 -22.94
N ILE A 158 -0.03 -14.74 -22.64
CA ILE A 158 -0.56 -13.59 -23.41
C ILE A 158 -0.07 -13.62 -24.87
N SER A 159 1.19 -13.96 -25.09
CA SER A 159 1.77 -14.09 -26.43
C SER A 159 1.13 -15.23 -27.24
N GLN A 160 0.92 -16.40 -26.62
CA GLN A 160 0.22 -17.53 -27.26
C GLN A 160 -1.24 -17.24 -27.56
N LEU A 161 -1.89 -16.41 -26.74
CA LEU A 161 -3.25 -15.93 -26.99
C LEU A 161 -3.33 -14.89 -28.11
N GLY A 162 -2.20 -14.46 -28.68
CA GLY A 162 -2.14 -13.44 -29.71
C GLY A 162 -2.55 -12.05 -29.21
N LEU A 163 -2.58 -11.84 -27.90
CA LEU A 163 -2.93 -10.58 -27.23
C LEU A 163 -1.69 -9.72 -26.94
N TYR A 164 -0.55 -10.13 -27.50
CA TYR A 164 0.70 -9.40 -27.40
C TYR A 164 0.86 -8.55 -28.67
N ASP A 165 1.12 -7.25 -28.50
CA ASP A 165 1.32 -6.27 -29.58
C ASP A 165 0.07 -5.99 -30.46
N THR A 166 -1.12 -5.98 -29.83
CA THR A 166 -2.40 -5.53 -30.40
C THR A 166 -2.93 -4.32 -29.66
#